data_AF-A0A553I024-F1
#
_entry.id   AF-A0A553I024-F1
#
_cell.length_a   1.000
_cell.length_b   1.000
_cell.length_c   1.000
_cell.angle_alpha   90.00
_cell.angle_beta   90.00
_cell.angle_gamma   90.00
#
_symmetry.space_group_name_H-M   'P 1'
#
loop_
_entity.id
_entity.type
_entity.pdbx_description
1 polymer ?
#
loop_
_entity_poly.entity_id
_entity_poly.type
_entity_poly.pdbx_seq_one_letter_code
_entity_poly.pdbx_strand_id
1 'polypeptide(L)'
;MLSARLAIIVDEGKAAVMETRHVQLAERTLSHVYTKLTRRDAVPEGQIRLRDATRIASEASHSAHTKITDDQLSETLTAISGLNDKDIATGNAVVRVPDPGREVTPSNTARQTTGSGEEIFRDASRQRILFRSENSNFESSANEAWARFNNAYIQLPQIIALGPDILAIEAMITMALFTRMTADACTSAQLVSSAVKMYQMTALQNDPTRTLTLGASDDRHRRAFWTAYILDWEISTQFGLPPAIDGDEFDVGPLRQETIASMEGLSPACKVISEIAILKSVIYKRLYQRKAFEQPDGELITNITEINWGLDYWLRSQVSADFRPDLDNPTALSNPSMETLLIHFFYYLCVDMAHWAVRRHGLRIDQPNSTSPNRFESERITMLMEMSRKAARATLRLLLAVPMKSFMSLWRILCYPISACITLLTGVLANPLSVSAKSDVSILGSFRQFLESMVLENGFDLQRTLQGCMQMEHLAQNAVDTAEAMSATTTTTDGKEENTRTVSWDEVGYRQAQKVGDLLASCTHPIYVAQGLMTNMKTRDSVATEALSEILSIHERGSRPSSLFVPECLWPKINGFSF
;
A
#
# COMPACT_ATOMS: atom_id res chain seq x y z
N MET A 1 -27.32 -1.43 7.51
CA MET A 1 -27.26 0.02 7.22
C MET A 1 -25.88 0.67 7.44
N LEU A 2 -24.96 0.11 8.26
CA LEU A 2 -23.54 0.52 8.29
C LEU A 2 -22.64 -0.18 7.24
N SER A 3 -22.96 -1.41 6.78
CA SER A 3 -22.28 -2.00 5.61
C SER A 3 -22.61 -1.26 4.30
N ALA A 4 -23.78 -0.63 4.23
CA ALA A 4 -24.19 0.29 3.17
C ALA A 4 -23.53 1.68 3.27
N ARG A 5 -22.78 1.98 4.34
CA ARG A 5 -22.00 3.22 4.49
C ARG A 5 -20.49 3.01 4.39
N LEU A 6 -19.99 1.79 4.66
CA LEU A 6 -18.71 1.34 4.11
C LEU A 6 -18.74 1.26 2.58
N ALA A 7 -19.94 1.07 2.00
CA ALA A 7 -20.17 1.25 0.58
C ALA A 7 -19.95 2.69 0.09
N ILE A 8 -19.75 3.70 0.95
CA ILE A 8 -19.37 5.06 0.51
C ILE A 8 -17.87 5.18 0.25
N ILE A 9 -17.03 4.41 0.97
CA ILE A 9 -15.60 4.27 0.68
C ILE A 9 -15.37 3.27 -0.47
N VAL A 10 -16.30 2.32 -0.69
CA VAL A 10 -16.35 1.43 -1.86
C VAL A 10 -17.12 2.05 -3.04
N ASP A 11 -17.91 3.12 -2.84
CA ASP A 11 -18.62 3.86 -3.90
C ASP A 11 -17.64 4.63 -4.78
N GLU A 12 -16.40 4.87 -4.35
CA GLU A 12 -15.33 5.34 -5.24
C GLU A 12 -15.12 4.36 -6.43
N GLY A 13 -15.39 3.06 -6.22
CA GLY A 13 -15.40 2.06 -7.28
C GLY A 13 -16.66 2.08 -8.16
N LYS A 14 -17.80 2.57 -7.64
CA LYS A 14 -19.05 2.72 -8.43
C LYS A 14 -19.14 4.06 -9.14
N ALA A 15 -18.54 5.13 -8.60
CA ALA A 15 -18.32 6.40 -9.28
C ALA A 15 -17.45 6.18 -10.52
N ALA A 16 -16.34 5.45 -10.40
CA ALA A 16 -15.52 5.06 -11.55
C ALA A 16 -16.29 4.23 -12.61
N VAL A 17 -17.20 3.35 -12.21
CA VAL A 17 -18.03 2.54 -13.12
C VAL A 17 -19.20 3.32 -13.74
N MET A 18 -19.80 4.28 -13.01
CA MET A 18 -20.79 5.22 -13.56
C MET A 18 -20.14 6.24 -14.51
N GLU A 19 -18.94 6.72 -14.20
CA GLU A 19 -18.14 7.61 -15.06
C GLU A 19 -17.72 6.92 -16.35
N THR A 20 -17.40 5.61 -16.31
CA THR A 20 -17.16 4.81 -17.53
C THR A 20 -18.39 4.80 -18.46
N ARG A 21 -19.62 4.80 -17.90
CA ARG A 21 -20.87 4.90 -18.69
C ARG A 21 -21.10 6.30 -19.25
N HIS A 22 -20.75 7.36 -18.52
CA HIS A 22 -20.85 8.74 -19.00
C HIS A 22 -19.83 9.03 -20.11
N VAL A 23 -18.63 8.47 -20.02
CA VAL A 23 -17.59 8.54 -21.07
C VAL A 23 -18.01 7.78 -22.33
N GLN A 24 -18.53 6.55 -22.20
CA GLN A 24 -19.06 5.80 -23.35
C GLN A 24 -20.28 6.48 -23.99
N LEU A 25 -21.09 7.20 -23.20
CA LEU A 25 -22.22 7.99 -23.70
C LEU A 25 -21.74 9.25 -24.44
N ALA A 26 -20.71 9.92 -23.95
CA ALA A 26 -20.06 11.06 -24.63
C ALA A 26 -19.42 10.63 -25.96
N GLU A 27 -18.72 9.49 -26.00
CA GLU A 27 -18.15 8.92 -27.23
C GLU A 27 -19.22 8.58 -28.27
N ARG A 28 -20.32 7.96 -27.85
CA ARG A 28 -21.47 7.66 -28.74
C ARG A 28 -22.13 8.94 -29.25
N THR A 29 -22.24 9.95 -28.39
CA THR A 29 -22.85 11.25 -28.75
C THR A 29 -21.97 12.00 -29.76
N LEU A 30 -20.65 12.06 -29.55
CA LEU A 30 -19.70 12.69 -30.47
C LEU A 30 -19.62 11.96 -31.82
N SER A 31 -19.62 10.62 -31.82
CA SER A 31 -19.62 9.81 -33.03
C SER A 31 -20.93 9.98 -33.83
N HIS A 32 -22.07 10.07 -33.14
CA HIS A 32 -23.37 10.30 -33.78
C HIS A 32 -23.54 11.74 -34.32
N VAL A 33 -23.03 12.73 -33.57
CA VAL A 33 -22.96 14.14 -33.99
C VAL A 33 -22.11 14.28 -35.25
N TYR A 34 -20.95 13.62 -35.30
CA TYR A 34 -20.08 13.58 -36.49
C TYR A 34 -20.76 12.91 -37.70
N THR A 35 -21.51 11.83 -37.48
CA THR A 35 -22.28 11.12 -38.52
C THR A 35 -23.43 11.96 -39.09
N LYS A 36 -24.08 12.81 -38.27
CA LYS A 36 -25.12 13.74 -38.74
C LYS A 36 -24.54 14.96 -39.45
N LEU A 37 -23.38 15.45 -39.00
CA LEU A 37 -22.65 16.57 -39.60
C LEU A 37 -22.11 16.22 -41.00
N THR A 38 -21.65 14.99 -41.20
CA THR A 38 -21.18 14.47 -42.51
C THR A 38 -22.31 14.18 -43.50
N ARG A 39 -23.57 14.08 -43.04
CA ARG A 39 -24.76 13.92 -43.90
C ARG A 39 -25.43 15.23 -44.32
N ARG A 40 -25.06 16.36 -43.72
CA ARG A 40 -25.47 17.70 -44.18
C ARG A 40 -24.30 18.26 -44.98
N ASP A 41 -24.43 18.23 -46.30
CA ASP A 41 -23.48 18.84 -47.25
C ASP A 41 -23.30 20.34 -46.95
N ALA A 42 -22.35 20.69 -46.06
CA ALA A 42 -21.69 22.00 -45.94
C ALA A 42 -20.87 22.11 -44.64
N VAL A 43 -19.74 21.40 -44.52
CA VAL A 43 -18.60 21.92 -43.74
C VAL A 43 -17.31 21.57 -44.49
N PRO A 44 -16.78 22.49 -45.33
CA PRO A 44 -15.45 22.34 -45.90
C PRO A 44 -14.41 22.59 -44.80
N GLU A 45 -13.36 21.76 -44.77
CA GLU A 45 -12.12 21.94 -43.99
C GLU A 45 -12.16 21.65 -42.47
N GLY A 46 -12.65 20.49 -42.03
CA GLY A 46 -12.19 19.84 -40.78
C GLY A 46 -12.18 20.67 -39.50
N GLN A 47 -12.96 21.75 -39.46
CA GLN A 47 -12.97 22.78 -38.44
C GLN A 47 -14.42 23.18 -38.16
N ILE A 48 -14.90 22.88 -36.96
CA ILE A 48 -16.27 23.21 -36.54
C ILE A 48 -16.19 24.29 -35.46
N ARG A 49 -17.03 25.33 -35.58
CA ARG A 49 -17.17 26.35 -34.52
C ARG A 49 -17.86 25.73 -33.31
N LEU A 50 -17.33 25.99 -32.12
CA LEU A 50 -17.80 25.40 -30.86
C LEU A 50 -19.32 25.56 -30.64
N ARG A 51 -19.87 26.72 -30.99
CA ARG A 51 -21.32 27.02 -30.92
C ARG A 51 -22.18 26.07 -31.78
N ASP A 52 -21.68 25.69 -32.95
CA ASP A 52 -22.40 24.84 -33.89
C ASP A 52 -22.30 23.37 -33.46
N ALA A 53 -21.17 22.96 -32.86
CA ALA A 53 -21.02 21.65 -32.21
C ALA A 53 -21.96 21.49 -31.00
N THR A 54 -22.06 22.53 -30.16
CA THR A 54 -22.92 22.55 -28.96
C THR A 54 -24.40 22.44 -29.33
N ARG A 55 -24.86 23.18 -30.36
CA ARG A 55 -26.24 23.10 -30.86
C ARG A 55 -26.59 21.72 -31.43
N ILE A 56 -25.69 21.09 -32.18
CA ILE A 56 -25.96 19.80 -32.82
C ILE A 56 -25.97 18.66 -31.79
N ALA A 57 -25.16 18.76 -30.75
CA ALA A 57 -25.15 17.83 -29.64
C ALA A 57 -26.40 17.95 -28.76
N SER A 58 -26.93 19.16 -28.52
CA SER A 58 -28.21 19.33 -27.79
C SER A 58 -29.42 18.80 -28.59
N GLU A 59 -29.42 18.97 -29.92
CA GLU A 59 -30.40 18.36 -30.84
C GLU A 59 -30.32 16.82 -30.87
N ALA A 60 -29.10 16.24 -30.77
CA ALA A 60 -28.89 14.80 -30.71
C ALA A 60 -29.29 14.19 -29.34
N SER A 61 -29.03 14.90 -28.24
CA SER A 61 -29.44 14.52 -26.88
C SER A 61 -30.97 14.45 -26.74
N HIS A 62 -31.71 15.38 -27.34
CA HIS A 62 -33.18 15.33 -27.40
C HIS A 62 -33.70 14.12 -28.19
N SER A 63 -33.01 13.72 -29.26
CA SER A 63 -33.37 12.57 -30.11
C SER A 63 -33.08 11.20 -29.47
N ALA A 64 -32.21 11.14 -28.45
CA ALA A 64 -31.75 9.89 -27.82
C ALA A 64 -32.35 9.65 -26.42
N HIS A 65 -33.35 10.44 -26.00
CA HIS A 65 -33.99 10.38 -24.67
C HIS A 65 -33.00 10.39 -23.49
N THR A 66 -31.86 11.03 -23.65
CA THR A 66 -30.84 11.21 -22.61
C THR A 66 -30.73 12.70 -22.34
N LYS A 67 -31.16 13.17 -21.16
CA LYS A 67 -31.05 14.59 -20.76
C LYS A 67 -29.61 14.88 -20.39
N ILE A 68 -28.83 15.40 -21.33
CA ILE A 68 -27.55 16.05 -21.04
C ILE A 68 -27.85 17.55 -20.88
N THR A 69 -27.37 18.16 -19.80
CA THR A 69 -27.53 19.62 -19.60
C THR A 69 -26.49 20.36 -20.45
N ASP A 70 -26.82 21.55 -20.95
CA ASP A 70 -25.93 22.34 -21.82
C ASP A 70 -24.58 22.64 -21.12
N ASP A 71 -24.57 22.78 -19.79
CA ASP A 71 -23.36 22.99 -18.98
C ASP A 71 -22.42 21.78 -19.00
N GLN A 72 -22.97 20.56 -18.81
CA GLN A 72 -22.18 19.32 -18.86
C GLN A 72 -21.56 19.08 -20.23
N LEU A 73 -22.30 19.44 -21.29
CA LEU A 73 -21.81 19.31 -22.65
C LEU A 73 -20.69 20.33 -22.96
N SER A 74 -20.83 21.55 -22.44
CA SER A 74 -19.83 22.61 -22.55
C SER A 74 -18.54 22.27 -21.81
N GLU A 75 -18.62 21.77 -20.57
CA GLU A 75 -17.45 21.28 -19.82
C GLU A 75 -16.71 20.16 -20.56
N THR A 76 -17.47 19.19 -21.09
CA THR A 76 -16.89 18.06 -21.82
C THR A 76 -16.16 18.52 -23.10
N LEU A 77 -16.73 19.47 -23.85
CA LEU A 77 -16.10 20.02 -25.07
C LEU A 77 -14.88 20.90 -24.75
N THR A 78 -14.91 21.61 -23.62
CA THR A 78 -13.78 22.40 -23.11
C THR A 78 -12.61 21.50 -22.74
N ALA A 79 -12.88 20.40 -22.03
CA ALA A 79 -11.90 19.41 -21.65
C ALA A 79 -11.25 18.70 -22.85
N ILE A 80 -12.01 18.43 -23.92
CA ILE A 80 -11.52 17.74 -25.13
C ILE A 80 -10.68 18.67 -26.03
N SER A 81 -11.01 19.96 -26.09
CA SER A 81 -10.37 20.92 -27.01
C SER A 81 -9.17 21.68 -26.40
N GLY A 82 -9.03 21.66 -25.07
CA GLY A 82 -7.96 22.38 -24.37
C GLY A 82 -8.03 23.90 -24.51
N LEU A 83 -9.23 24.44 -24.78
CA LEU A 83 -9.48 25.88 -24.92
C LEU A 83 -9.64 26.52 -23.54
N ASN A 84 -9.13 27.75 -23.39
CA ASN A 84 -9.20 28.50 -22.15
C ASN A 84 -10.55 29.24 -22.03
N ASP A 85 -11.04 29.55 -20.82
CA ASP A 85 -12.35 30.18 -20.56
C ASP A 85 -12.62 31.46 -21.38
N LYS A 86 -11.58 32.21 -21.75
CA LYS A 86 -11.70 33.42 -22.58
C LYS A 86 -12.07 33.15 -24.03
N ASP A 87 -11.64 32.02 -24.59
CA ASP A 87 -11.92 31.66 -25.99
C ASP A 87 -13.35 31.13 -26.15
N ILE A 88 -13.88 30.52 -25.08
CA ILE A 88 -15.25 30.02 -24.98
C ILE A 88 -16.26 31.18 -24.92
N ALA A 89 -15.96 32.23 -24.16
CA ALA A 89 -16.81 33.41 -24.01
C ALA A 89 -17.10 34.15 -25.33
N THR A 90 -16.26 34.00 -26.34
CA THR A 90 -16.42 34.66 -27.65
C THR A 90 -17.14 33.80 -28.70
N GLY A 91 -17.37 32.50 -28.43
CA GLY A 91 -18.10 31.58 -29.30
C GLY A 91 -17.50 31.34 -30.69
N ASN A 92 -16.29 31.85 -30.96
CA ASN A 92 -15.61 31.79 -32.26
C ASN A 92 -14.44 30.80 -32.30
N ALA A 93 -14.20 30.05 -31.22
CA ALA A 93 -13.16 29.05 -31.18
C ALA A 93 -13.45 27.89 -32.17
N VAL A 94 -12.39 27.46 -32.86
CA VAL A 94 -12.45 26.51 -33.97
C VAL A 94 -11.76 25.21 -33.57
N VAL A 95 -12.52 24.10 -33.54
CA VAL A 95 -12.01 22.78 -33.15
C VAL A 95 -11.64 21.99 -34.40
N ARG A 96 -10.41 21.48 -34.49
CA ARG A 96 -9.98 20.57 -35.58
C ARG A 96 -10.44 19.15 -35.31
N VAL A 97 -11.08 18.50 -36.29
CA VAL A 97 -11.53 17.10 -36.21
C VAL A 97 -10.72 16.24 -37.18
N PRO A 98 -10.19 15.06 -36.79
CA PRO A 98 -9.38 14.22 -37.67
C PRO A 98 -10.22 13.45 -38.70
N ASP A 99 -9.68 13.29 -39.91
CA ASP A 99 -10.28 12.58 -41.04
C ASP A 99 -10.12 11.05 -40.90
N PRO A 100 -11.20 10.24 -40.89
CA PRO A 100 -11.11 8.79 -40.77
C PRO A 100 -10.93 8.06 -42.12
N GLY A 101 -10.78 8.78 -43.24
CA GLY A 101 -10.88 8.24 -44.59
C GLY A 101 -9.61 7.79 -45.31
N ARG A 102 -8.56 7.28 -44.64
CA ARG A 102 -7.43 6.63 -45.33
C ARG A 102 -7.31 5.15 -44.96
N GLU A 103 -8.19 4.34 -45.54
CA GLU A 103 -7.98 2.90 -45.69
C GLU A 103 -6.73 2.66 -46.55
N VAL A 104 -5.72 1.98 -46.00
CA VAL A 104 -4.62 1.39 -46.78
C VAL A 104 -4.99 -0.07 -47.01
N THR A 105 -5.39 -0.39 -48.23
CA THR A 105 -5.56 -1.77 -48.72
C THR A 105 -4.21 -2.52 -48.75
N PRO A 106 -4.19 -3.84 -48.51
CA PRO A 106 -2.96 -4.60 -48.34
C PRO A 106 -2.31 -4.93 -49.69
N SER A 107 -1.07 -4.48 -49.90
CA SER A 107 -0.21 -5.00 -50.96
C SER A 107 1.17 -5.33 -50.41
N ASN A 108 1.53 -6.60 -50.56
CA ASN A 108 2.81 -7.23 -50.31
C ASN A 108 4.02 -6.32 -50.50
N THR A 109 4.78 -6.05 -49.43
CA THR A 109 6.25 -6.18 -49.38
C THR A 109 6.75 -5.92 -47.96
N ALA A 110 7.64 -6.78 -47.49
CA ALA A 110 8.32 -6.67 -46.21
C ALA A 110 9.20 -5.41 -46.13
N ARG A 111 9.10 -4.64 -45.03
CA ARG A 111 10.22 -3.97 -44.31
C ARG A 111 9.75 -3.17 -43.08
N GLN A 112 10.26 -3.58 -41.92
CA GLN A 112 10.76 -2.79 -40.78
C GLN A 112 10.00 -1.53 -40.29
N THR A 113 9.49 -1.65 -39.06
CA THR A 113 9.59 -0.71 -37.91
C THR A 113 9.44 0.80 -38.15
N THR A 114 8.34 1.38 -37.66
CA THR A 114 8.23 2.74 -37.03
C THR A 114 6.75 3.03 -36.65
N GLY A 115 6.19 2.27 -35.71
CA GLY A 115 5.00 2.67 -34.95
C GLY A 115 5.48 3.36 -33.67
N SER A 116 6.09 4.53 -33.82
CA SER A 116 6.94 5.16 -32.80
C SER A 116 6.24 6.30 -32.06
N GLY A 117 6.06 6.14 -30.75
CA GLY A 117 5.94 7.25 -29.78
C GLY A 117 4.59 7.95 -29.68
N GLU A 118 3.95 8.33 -30.79
CA GLU A 118 2.78 9.23 -30.75
C GLU A 118 1.51 8.58 -30.20
N GLU A 119 1.27 7.30 -30.46
CA GLU A 119 0.05 6.61 -30.01
C GLU A 119 0.12 6.28 -28.50
N ILE A 120 1.29 5.85 -28.02
CA ILE A 120 1.59 5.64 -26.60
C ILE A 120 1.54 6.98 -25.85
N PHE A 121 2.11 8.04 -26.43
CA PHE A 121 2.08 9.38 -25.83
C PHE A 121 0.67 9.95 -25.75
N ARG A 122 -0.18 9.71 -26.76
CA ARG A 122 -1.60 10.12 -26.75
C ARG A 122 -2.43 9.37 -25.72
N ASP A 123 -2.19 8.07 -25.55
CA ASP A 123 -2.91 7.26 -24.55
C ASP A 123 -2.47 7.64 -23.12
N ALA A 124 -1.16 7.83 -22.89
CA ALA A 124 -0.63 8.36 -21.63
C ALA A 124 -1.13 9.77 -21.32
N SER A 125 -1.21 10.65 -22.32
CA SER A 125 -1.74 12.01 -22.15
C SER A 125 -3.24 12.00 -21.81
N ARG A 126 -4.03 11.11 -22.43
CA ARG A 126 -5.46 10.93 -22.13
C ARG A 126 -5.68 10.41 -20.72
N GLN A 127 -4.94 9.37 -20.30
CA GLN A 127 -4.98 8.87 -18.94
C GLN A 127 -4.59 9.97 -17.94
N ARG A 128 -3.53 10.73 -18.21
CA ARG A 128 -3.05 11.82 -17.34
C ARG A 128 -4.07 12.95 -17.16
N ILE A 129 -4.87 13.28 -18.20
CA ILE A 129 -5.94 14.29 -18.12
C ILE A 129 -7.13 13.75 -17.31
N LEU A 130 -7.52 12.49 -17.53
CA LEU A 130 -8.58 11.82 -16.77
C LEU A 130 -8.21 11.76 -15.28
N PHE A 131 -7.00 11.32 -14.95
CA PHE A 131 -6.51 11.26 -13.58
C PHE A 131 -6.35 12.64 -12.92
N ARG A 132 -5.99 13.70 -13.66
CA ARG A 132 -6.01 15.07 -13.13
C ARG A 132 -7.43 15.53 -12.74
N SER A 133 -8.44 15.17 -13.54
CA SER A 133 -9.84 15.46 -13.21
C SER A 133 -10.34 14.62 -12.03
N GLU A 134 -9.89 13.36 -11.93
CA GLU A 134 -10.14 12.50 -10.77
C GLU A 134 -9.48 13.05 -9.50
N ASN A 135 -8.28 13.64 -9.61
CA ASN A 135 -7.59 14.29 -8.48
C ASN A 135 -8.32 15.55 -7.98
N SER A 136 -8.91 16.37 -8.86
CA SER A 136 -9.75 17.50 -8.42
C SER A 136 -11.05 17.05 -7.74
N ASN A 137 -11.66 15.95 -8.20
CA ASN A 137 -12.82 15.34 -7.55
C ASN A 137 -12.45 14.65 -6.22
N PHE A 138 -11.24 14.10 -6.14
CA PHE A 138 -10.66 13.53 -4.93
C PHE A 138 -10.44 14.59 -3.86
N GLU A 139 -9.90 15.77 -4.18
CA GLU A 139 -9.76 16.87 -3.20
C GLU A 139 -11.11 17.30 -2.62
N SER A 140 -12.14 17.45 -3.45
CA SER A 140 -13.49 17.78 -2.99
C SER A 140 -14.09 16.69 -2.09
N SER A 141 -13.93 15.42 -2.46
CA SER A 141 -14.44 14.28 -1.69
C SER A 141 -13.69 14.07 -0.38
N ALA A 142 -12.36 14.28 -0.40
CA ALA A 142 -11.51 14.23 0.78
C ALA A 142 -11.89 15.31 1.79
N ASN A 143 -12.13 16.55 1.33
CA ASN A 143 -12.59 17.65 2.19
C ASN A 143 -13.91 17.31 2.89
N GLU A 144 -14.86 16.71 2.17
CA GLU A 144 -16.14 16.32 2.76
C GLU A 144 -15.98 15.17 3.76
N ALA A 145 -15.09 14.20 3.48
CA ALA A 145 -14.79 13.09 4.38
C ALA A 145 -14.15 13.59 5.69
N TRP A 146 -13.19 14.51 5.59
CA TRP A 146 -12.57 15.17 6.75
C TRP A 146 -13.57 15.98 7.57
N ALA A 147 -14.46 16.74 6.93
CA ALA A 147 -15.50 17.49 7.64
C ALA A 147 -16.43 16.57 8.45
N ARG A 148 -16.84 15.44 7.85
CA ARG A 148 -17.64 14.43 8.55
C ARG A 148 -16.89 13.78 9.71
N PHE A 149 -15.62 13.45 9.51
CA PHE A 149 -14.76 12.89 10.56
C PHE A 149 -14.62 13.87 11.73
N ASN A 150 -14.29 15.14 11.47
CA ASN A 150 -14.13 16.16 12.50
C ASN A 150 -15.42 16.34 13.31
N ASN A 151 -16.58 16.40 12.65
CA ASN A 151 -17.88 16.47 13.32
C ASN A 151 -18.15 15.27 14.23
N ALA A 152 -17.80 14.05 13.79
CA ALA A 152 -17.94 12.85 14.60
C ALA A 152 -16.97 12.83 15.79
N TYR A 153 -15.70 13.20 15.56
CA TYR A 153 -14.65 13.18 16.57
C TYR A 153 -14.91 14.19 17.69
N ILE A 154 -15.49 15.35 17.39
CA ILE A 154 -15.91 16.34 18.42
C ILE A 154 -16.91 15.72 19.42
N GLN A 155 -17.70 14.73 19.00
CA GLN A 155 -18.65 14.04 19.88
C GLN A 155 -18.00 12.92 20.71
N LEU A 156 -16.73 12.57 20.48
CA LEU A 156 -16.05 11.46 21.15
C LEU A 156 -16.14 11.54 22.69
N PRO A 157 -15.95 12.68 23.37
CA PRO A 157 -16.09 12.75 24.82
C PRO A 157 -17.50 12.40 25.30
N GLN A 158 -18.54 12.80 24.56
CA GLN A 158 -19.93 12.48 24.88
C GLN A 158 -20.21 10.99 24.65
N ILE A 159 -19.72 10.43 23.54
CA ILE A 159 -19.82 9.01 23.23
C ILE A 159 -19.20 8.17 24.36
N ILE A 160 -18.03 8.56 24.87
CA ILE A 160 -17.39 7.90 26.00
C ILE A 160 -18.21 8.06 27.28
N ALA A 161 -18.72 9.26 27.57
CA ALA A 161 -19.46 9.55 28.80
C ALA A 161 -20.82 8.83 28.90
N LEU A 162 -21.48 8.56 27.76
CA LEU A 162 -22.76 7.83 27.72
C LEU A 162 -22.62 6.35 28.12
N GLY A 163 -21.40 5.81 28.09
CA GLY A 163 -21.12 4.45 28.53
C GLY A 163 -21.18 3.40 27.40
N PRO A 164 -21.21 2.10 27.75
CA PRO A 164 -21.07 1.01 26.78
C PRO A 164 -22.32 0.85 25.90
N ASP A 165 -22.15 1.12 24.61
CA ASP A 165 -23.19 0.94 23.59
C ASP A 165 -22.59 0.47 22.25
N ILE A 166 -23.33 -0.35 21.51
CA ILE A 166 -22.88 -0.90 20.23
C ILE A 166 -22.71 0.18 19.15
N LEU A 167 -23.54 1.23 19.15
CA LEU A 167 -23.37 2.35 18.20
C LEU A 167 -22.10 3.14 18.53
N ALA A 168 -21.79 3.30 19.80
CA ALA A 168 -20.57 3.97 20.24
C ALA A 168 -19.32 3.19 19.81
N ILE A 169 -19.33 1.85 19.96
CA ILE A 169 -18.27 0.96 19.47
C ILE A 169 -18.11 1.08 17.94
N GLU A 170 -19.20 0.96 17.18
CA GLU A 170 -19.17 1.08 15.72
C GLU A 170 -18.70 2.47 15.26
N ALA A 171 -19.09 3.54 15.95
CA ALA A 171 -18.64 4.90 15.66
C ALA A 171 -17.12 5.04 15.88
N MET A 172 -16.59 4.53 17.00
CA MET A 172 -15.15 4.54 17.27
C MET A 172 -14.36 3.71 16.25
N ILE A 173 -14.85 2.51 15.89
CA ILE A 173 -14.25 1.67 14.83
C ILE A 173 -14.26 2.41 13.49
N THR A 174 -15.36 3.08 13.14
CA THR A 174 -15.47 3.83 11.88
C THR A 174 -14.50 5.00 11.85
N MET A 175 -14.39 5.76 12.94
CA MET A 175 -13.39 6.84 13.07
C MET A 175 -11.96 6.28 12.99
N ALA A 176 -11.69 5.12 13.60
CA ALA A 176 -10.38 4.48 13.53
C ALA A 176 -10.03 4.09 12.09
N LEU A 177 -10.95 3.45 11.36
CA LEU A 177 -10.78 3.09 9.96
C LEU A 177 -10.47 4.30 9.07
N PHE A 178 -11.13 5.44 9.33
CA PHE A 178 -10.81 6.69 8.65
C PHE A 178 -9.38 7.15 8.95
N THR A 179 -8.99 7.23 10.23
CA THR A 179 -7.64 7.68 10.63
C THR A 179 -6.51 6.77 10.12
N ARG A 180 -6.77 5.48 9.88
CA ARG A 180 -5.82 4.55 9.23
C ARG A 180 -5.48 4.92 7.78
N MET A 181 -6.37 5.66 7.12
CA MET A 181 -6.14 6.18 5.76
C MET A 181 -5.36 7.51 5.79
N THR A 182 -5.10 8.04 6.98
CA THR A 182 -4.31 9.25 7.21
C THR A 182 -2.94 8.88 7.77
N ALA A 183 -2.10 9.87 8.08
CA ALA A 183 -0.85 9.63 8.78
C ALA A 183 -0.97 9.59 10.32
N ASP A 184 -2.20 9.72 10.86
CA ASP A 184 -2.46 9.73 12.30
C ASP A 184 -2.73 8.33 12.87
N ALA A 185 -1.66 7.54 12.96
CA ALA A 185 -1.73 6.22 13.56
C ALA A 185 -2.01 6.28 15.07
N CYS A 186 -1.63 7.36 15.76
CA CYS A 186 -1.87 7.53 17.19
C CYS A 186 -3.37 7.61 17.49
N THR A 187 -4.11 8.48 16.78
CA THR A 187 -5.56 8.59 16.94
C THR A 187 -6.25 7.27 16.59
N SER A 188 -5.80 6.58 15.54
CA SER A 188 -6.33 5.26 15.20
C SER A 188 -6.15 4.26 16.35
N ALA A 189 -4.98 4.20 16.96
CA ALA A 189 -4.70 3.27 18.07
C ALA A 189 -5.60 3.57 19.27
N GLN A 190 -5.73 4.83 19.66
CA GLN A 190 -6.57 5.26 20.78
C GLN A 190 -8.05 4.92 20.56
N LEU A 191 -8.58 5.16 19.36
CA LEU A 191 -9.96 4.85 19.01
C LEU A 191 -10.23 3.34 19.06
N VAL A 192 -9.31 2.52 18.53
CA VAL A 192 -9.44 1.05 18.58
C VAL A 192 -9.39 0.55 20.02
N SER A 193 -8.41 0.98 20.83
CA SER A 193 -8.34 0.59 22.24
C SER A 193 -9.58 1.01 23.03
N SER A 194 -10.14 2.18 22.74
CA SER A 194 -11.39 2.66 23.36
C SER A 194 -12.59 1.80 22.93
N ALA A 195 -12.70 1.45 21.65
CA ALA A 195 -13.75 0.59 21.14
C ALA A 195 -13.69 -0.82 21.76
N VAL A 196 -12.49 -1.38 21.87
CA VAL A 196 -12.24 -2.65 22.56
C VAL A 196 -12.69 -2.58 24.01
N LYS A 197 -12.31 -1.52 24.72
CA LYS A 197 -12.65 -1.37 26.14
C LYS A 197 -14.16 -1.23 26.33
N MET A 198 -14.81 -0.49 25.44
CA MET A 198 -16.26 -0.32 25.44
C MET A 198 -16.96 -1.66 25.15
N TYR A 199 -16.46 -2.45 24.21
CA TYR A 199 -16.97 -3.79 23.94
C TYR A 199 -16.85 -4.72 25.16
N GLN A 200 -15.70 -4.72 25.84
CA GLN A 200 -15.49 -5.47 27.08
C GLN A 200 -16.52 -5.09 28.16
N MET A 201 -16.81 -3.80 28.31
CA MET A 201 -17.82 -3.31 29.25
C MET A 201 -19.23 -3.79 28.87
N THR A 202 -19.62 -3.70 27.58
CA THR A 202 -20.90 -4.22 27.10
C THR A 202 -21.02 -5.73 27.32
N ALA A 203 -19.96 -6.48 27.05
CA ALA A 203 -19.97 -7.93 27.20
C ALA A 203 -20.12 -8.37 28.67
N LEU A 204 -19.45 -7.68 29.61
CA LEU A 204 -19.61 -7.91 31.05
C LEU A 204 -21.02 -7.62 31.56
N GLN A 205 -21.72 -6.63 30.98
CA GLN A 205 -23.11 -6.33 31.34
C GLN A 205 -24.08 -7.41 30.86
N ASN A 206 -23.80 -8.02 29.71
CA ASN A 206 -24.66 -9.01 29.08
C ASN A 206 -24.44 -10.44 29.61
N ASP A 207 -23.20 -10.79 29.99
CA ASP A 207 -22.86 -12.07 30.62
C ASP A 207 -21.82 -11.89 31.76
N PRO A 208 -22.27 -11.84 33.02
CA PRO A 208 -21.38 -11.69 34.18
C PRO A 208 -20.56 -12.94 34.50
N THR A 209 -20.83 -14.08 33.86
CA THR A 209 -20.11 -15.35 34.12
C THR A 209 -18.71 -15.42 33.50
N ARG A 210 -18.28 -14.34 32.81
CA ARG A 210 -16.95 -14.16 32.17
C ARG A 210 -16.62 -15.15 31.06
N THR A 211 -17.48 -16.12 30.75
CA THR A 211 -17.40 -16.80 29.47
C THR A 211 -17.86 -15.81 28.41
N LEU A 212 -16.92 -15.01 27.88
CA LEU A 212 -17.09 -14.18 26.69
C LEU A 212 -17.25 -15.08 25.46
N THR A 213 -18.15 -16.06 25.56
CA THR A 213 -18.73 -16.75 24.42
C THR A 213 -19.41 -15.66 23.61
N LEU A 214 -19.12 -15.62 22.31
CA LEU A 214 -19.91 -14.86 21.37
C LEU A 214 -21.31 -15.51 21.33
N GLY A 215 -22.09 -15.29 22.39
CA GLY A 215 -23.44 -15.80 22.58
C GLY A 215 -24.28 -15.43 21.36
N ALA A 216 -25.06 -16.39 20.89
CA ALA A 216 -25.73 -16.41 19.60
C ALA A 216 -26.82 -15.34 19.36
N SER A 217 -26.80 -14.20 20.05
CA SER A 217 -27.97 -13.30 20.08
C SER A 217 -27.91 -12.06 19.18
N ASP A 218 -26.76 -11.65 18.62
CA ASP A 218 -26.73 -10.53 17.66
C ASP A 218 -25.52 -10.54 16.71
N ASP A 219 -25.78 -10.61 15.41
CA ASP A 219 -24.79 -10.50 14.34
C ASP A 219 -24.01 -9.17 14.38
N ARG A 220 -24.66 -8.10 14.83
CA ARG A 220 -24.02 -6.78 14.90
C ARG A 220 -22.87 -6.75 15.90
N HIS A 221 -23.09 -7.32 17.09
CA HIS A 221 -22.08 -7.41 18.13
C HIS A 221 -20.87 -8.23 17.68
N ARG A 222 -21.11 -9.36 17.01
CA ARG A 222 -20.04 -10.21 16.48
C ARG A 222 -19.25 -9.50 15.38
N ARG A 223 -19.88 -8.75 14.48
CA ARG A 223 -19.16 -7.92 13.49
C ARG A 223 -18.30 -6.86 14.16
N ALA A 224 -18.83 -6.15 15.15
CA ALA A 224 -18.09 -5.12 15.87
C ALA A 224 -16.88 -5.71 16.60
N PHE A 225 -17.06 -6.86 17.27
CA PHE A 225 -15.97 -7.58 17.92
C PHE A 225 -14.84 -7.94 16.95
N TRP A 226 -15.15 -8.65 15.87
CA TRP A 226 -14.12 -9.10 14.94
C TRP A 226 -13.44 -7.95 14.22
N THR A 227 -14.17 -6.87 13.91
CA THR A 227 -13.58 -5.68 13.32
C THR A 227 -12.60 -5.03 14.30
N ALA A 228 -13.00 -4.84 15.57
CA ALA A 228 -12.11 -4.32 16.61
C ALA A 228 -10.89 -5.24 16.83
N TYR A 229 -11.10 -6.56 16.86
CA TYR A 229 -10.03 -7.55 17.03
C TYR A 229 -9.00 -7.53 15.92
N ILE A 230 -9.46 -7.51 14.66
CA ILE A 230 -8.58 -7.43 13.49
C ILE A 230 -7.80 -6.10 13.54
N LEU A 231 -8.46 -4.98 13.80
CA LEU A 231 -7.82 -3.67 13.83
C LEU A 231 -6.80 -3.56 14.97
N ASP A 232 -7.12 -4.07 16.16
CA ASP A 232 -6.21 -4.07 17.31
C ASP A 232 -4.94 -4.85 17.00
N TRP A 233 -5.06 -6.04 16.39
CA TRP A 233 -3.92 -6.83 15.97
C TRP A 233 -3.14 -6.23 14.81
N GLU A 234 -3.80 -5.58 13.86
CA GLU A 234 -3.10 -4.85 12.80
C GLU A 234 -2.25 -3.71 13.35
N ILE A 235 -2.82 -2.85 14.18
CA ILE A 235 -2.09 -1.72 14.80
C ILE A 235 -0.98 -2.26 15.70
N SER A 236 -1.30 -3.18 16.61
CA SER A 236 -0.32 -3.74 17.55
C SER A 236 0.88 -4.36 16.84
N THR A 237 0.62 -5.13 15.76
CA THR A 237 1.68 -5.76 14.97
C THR A 237 2.50 -4.77 14.17
N GLN A 238 1.91 -3.68 13.67
CA GLN A 238 2.61 -2.71 12.83
C GLN A 238 3.46 -1.72 13.64
N PHE A 239 3.10 -1.45 14.90
CA PHE A 239 3.74 -0.43 15.72
C PHE A 239 4.49 -1.00 16.94
N GLY A 240 4.29 -2.28 17.24
CA GLY A 240 4.94 -2.98 18.34
C GLY A 240 4.29 -2.66 19.69
N LEU A 241 3.00 -2.30 19.65
CA LEU A 241 2.19 -2.03 20.83
C LEU A 241 1.65 -3.35 21.40
N PRO A 242 1.48 -3.47 22.72
CA PRO A 242 0.65 -4.53 23.29
C PRO A 242 -0.80 -4.40 22.79
N PRO A 243 -1.45 -5.50 22.38
CA PRO A 243 -2.86 -5.48 22.01
C PRO A 243 -3.75 -5.09 23.20
N ALA A 244 -4.83 -4.38 22.92
CA ALA A 244 -5.84 -4.04 23.92
C ALA A 244 -6.74 -5.25 24.26
N ILE A 245 -6.91 -6.18 23.31
CA ILE A 245 -7.61 -7.45 23.53
C ILE A 245 -6.60 -8.53 23.93
N ASP A 246 -6.79 -9.13 25.10
CA ASP A 246 -6.13 -10.39 25.40
C ASP A 246 -6.87 -11.55 24.74
N GLY A 247 -6.21 -12.20 23.77
CA GLY A 247 -6.77 -13.36 23.07
C GLY A 247 -7.09 -14.55 23.97
N ASP A 248 -6.52 -14.63 25.18
CA ASP A 248 -6.80 -15.73 26.13
C ASP A 248 -8.06 -15.49 26.98
N GLU A 249 -8.53 -14.24 27.08
CA GLU A 249 -9.73 -13.89 27.85
C GLU A 249 -11.04 -14.12 27.07
N PHE A 250 -10.95 -14.25 25.75
CA PHE A 250 -12.09 -14.47 24.87
C PHE A 250 -12.01 -15.88 24.26
N ASP A 251 -13.16 -16.55 24.12
CA ASP A 251 -13.23 -17.79 23.33
C ASP A 251 -13.21 -17.42 21.83
N VAL A 252 -12.05 -16.96 21.36
CA VAL A 252 -11.82 -16.47 19.99
C VAL A 252 -11.63 -17.66 19.04
N GLY A 253 -12.65 -18.51 18.91
CA GLY A 253 -12.72 -19.42 17.78
C GLY A 253 -12.84 -18.61 16.48
N PRO A 254 -12.18 -18.99 15.36
CA PRO A 254 -12.22 -18.21 14.12
C PRO A 254 -13.65 -18.01 13.60
N LEU A 255 -13.88 -16.93 12.84
CA LEU A 255 -15.16 -16.71 12.15
C LEU A 255 -15.51 -17.94 11.31
N ARG A 256 -16.66 -18.56 11.59
CA ARG A 256 -17.15 -19.70 10.81
C ARG A 256 -17.72 -19.20 9.48
N GLN A 257 -17.53 -19.98 8.42
CA GLN A 257 -18.08 -19.66 7.09
C GLN A 257 -19.61 -19.52 7.13
N GLU A 258 -20.28 -20.37 7.90
CA GLU A 258 -21.73 -20.35 8.14
C GLU A 258 -22.18 -19.00 8.72
N THR A 259 -21.38 -18.45 9.64
CA THR A 259 -21.63 -17.16 10.29
C THR A 259 -21.42 -15.99 9.33
N ILE A 260 -20.45 -16.06 8.42
CA ILE A 260 -20.27 -15.02 7.41
C ILE A 260 -21.43 -15.03 6.41
N ALA A 261 -21.86 -16.22 5.98
CA ALA A 261 -22.97 -16.36 5.04
C ALA A 261 -24.30 -15.83 5.60
N SER A 262 -24.51 -15.91 6.92
CA SER A 262 -25.69 -15.35 7.58
C SER A 262 -25.60 -13.84 7.82
N MET A 263 -24.39 -13.27 7.81
CA MET A 263 -24.14 -11.87 8.14
C MET A 263 -24.08 -10.98 6.90
N GLU A 264 -25.09 -10.15 6.69
CA GLU A 264 -25.07 -9.14 5.64
C GLU A 264 -23.85 -8.22 5.74
N GLY A 265 -23.08 -8.13 4.64
CA GLY A 265 -22.00 -7.16 4.47
C GLY A 265 -20.61 -7.60 4.92
N LEU A 266 -20.41 -8.84 5.37
CA LEU A 266 -19.06 -9.40 5.53
C LEU A 266 -18.63 -10.16 4.28
N SER A 267 -17.42 -9.89 3.81
CA SER A 267 -16.80 -10.66 2.74
C SER A 267 -16.24 -11.98 3.29
N PRO A 268 -16.17 -13.06 2.48
CA PRO A 268 -15.46 -14.29 2.83
C PRO A 268 -14.00 -14.06 3.26
N ALA A 269 -13.36 -12.99 2.79
CA ALA A 269 -12.01 -12.59 3.19
C ALA A 269 -11.93 -12.27 4.69
N CYS A 270 -13.00 -11.82 5.33
CA CYS A 270 -13.03 -11.53 6.75
C CYS A 270 -12.72 -12.77 7.60
N LYS A 271 -13.11 -13.97 7.15
CA LYS A 271 -12.70 -15.24 7.78
C LYS A 271 -11.19 -15.35 7.82
N VAL A 272 -10.58 -15.28 6.63
CA VAL A 272 -9.14 -15.47 6.44
C VAL A 272 -8.36 -14.42 7.21
N ILE A 273 -8.79 -13.16 7.16
CA ILE A 273 -8.16 -12.06 7.90
C ILE A 273 -8.27 -12.27 9.42
N SER A 274 -9.39 -12.76 9.92
CA SER A 274 -9.56 -13.07 11.35
C SER A 274 -8.64 -14.21 11.80
N GLU A 275 -8.46 -15.24 10.97
CA GLU A 275 -7.52 -16.34 11.23
C GLU A 275 -6.07 -15.85 11.22
N ILE A 276 -5.71 -14.94 10.30
CA ILE A 276 -4.38 -14.31 10.31
C ILE A 276 -4.17 -13.45 11.56
N ALA A 277 -5.19 -12.74 12.05
CA ALA A 277 -5.08 -11.98 13.30
C ALA A 277 -4.78 -12.91 14.50
N ILE A 278 -5.39 -14.11 14.54
CA ILE A 278 -5.05 -15.15 15.53
C ILE A 278 -3.60 -15.61 15.35
N LEU A 279 -3.13 -15.87 14.13
CA LEU A 279 -1.74 -16.24 13.88
C LEU A 279 -0.74 -15.14 14.30
N LYS A 280 -1.06 -13.87 14.04
CA LYS A 280 -0.29 -12.71 14.53
C LYS A 280 -0.20 -12.72 16.06
N SER A 281 -1.28 -13.10 16.76
CA SER A 281 -1.25 -13.22 18.22
C SER A 281 -0.28 -14.28 18.73
N VAL A 282 -0.21 -15.44 18.05
CA VAL A 282 0.72 -16.51 18.39
C VAL A 282 2.16 -16.08 18.15
N ILE A 283 2.44 -15.47 16.99
CA ILE A 283 3.76 -14.92 16.66
C ILE A 283 4.17 -13.87 17.69
N TYR A 284 3.26 -12.96 18.04
CA TYR A 284 3.53 -11.93 19.02
C TYR A 284 3.89 -12.53 20.39
N LYS A 285 3.05 -13.41 20.94
CA LYS A 285 3.29 -14.04 22.26
C LYS A 285 4.63 -14.77 22.32
N ARG A 286 4.98 -15.51 21.25
CA ARG A 286 6.18 -16.36 21.23
C ARG A 286 7.47 -15.64 20.82
N LEU A 287 7.39 -14.57 20.03
CA LEU A 287 8.58 -13.94 19.42
C LEU A 287 8.74 -12.43 19.71
N TYR A 288 7.65 -11.72 20.06
CA TYR A 288 7.63 -10.25 20.17
C TYR A 288 7.06 -9.70 21.49
N GLN A 289 6.57 -10.56 22.38
CA GLN A 289 6.24 -10.18 23.75
C GLN A 289 7.54 -9.94 24.53
N ARG A 290 7.54 -9.03 25.51
CA ARG A 290 8.76 -8.64 26.26
C ARG A 290 9.59 -9.84 26.75
N LYS A 291 8.96 -10.87 27.32
CA LYS A 291 9.65 -12.07 27.83
C LYS A 291 10.30 -12.90 26.72
N ALA A 292 9.73 -12.89 25.51
CA ALA A 292 10.26 -13.61 24.35
C ALA A 292 11.58 -13.05 23.82
N PHE A 293 12.01 -11.85 24.24
CA PHE A 293 13.32 -11.30 23.87
C PHE A 293 14.47 -11.97 24.61
N GLU A 294 14.18 -12.58 25.76
CA GLU A 294 15.18 -13.21 26.65
C GLU A 294 15.21 -14.74 26.48
N GLN A 295 14.45 -15.28 25.52
CA GLN A 295 14.39 -16.72 25.27
C GLN A 295 15.74 -17.24 24.71
N PRO A 296 16.18 -18.45 25.07
CA PRO A 296 17.40 -19.05 24.55
C PRO A 296 17.26 -19.42 23.06
N ASP A 297 18.38 -19.47 22.35
CA ASP A 297 18.50 -19.75 20.91
C ASP A 297 17.71 -21.01 20.48
N GLY A 298 17.82 -22.09 21.25
CA GLY A 298 17.10 -23.34 20.97
C GLY A 298 15.58 -23.20 21.08
N GLU A 299 15.10 -22.41 22.05
CA GLU A 299 13.67 -22.12 22.20
C GLU A 299 13.17 -21.22 21.08
N LEU A 300 13.97 -20.21 20.68
CA LEU A 300 13.65 -19.36 19.54
C LEU A 300 13.47 -20.19 18.25
N ILE A 301 14.42 -21.06 17.93
CA ILE A 301 14.37 -21.90 16.73
C ILE A 301 13.18 -22.86 16.80
N THR A 302 12.89 -23.43 17.98
CA THR A 302 11.72 -24.29 18.19
C THR A 302 10.43 -23.52 17.95
N ASN A 303 10.29 -22.34 18.53
CA ASN A 303 9.13 -21.47 18.36
C ASN A 303 8.91 -21.09 16.90
N ILE A 304 9.97 -20.72 16.17
CA ILE A 304 9.89 -20.42 14.73
C ILE A 304 9.45 -21.65 13.93
N THR A 305 9.98 -22.83 14.26
CA THR A 305 9.62 -24.08 13.58
C THR A 305 8.14 -24.43 13.77
N GLU A 306 7.63 -24.31 14.99
CA GLU A 306 6.22 -24.53 15.29
C GLU A 306 5.31 -23.49 14.63
N ILE A 307 5.72 -22.22 14.61
CA ILE A 307 5.00 -21.15 13.90
C ILE A 307 4.93 -21.45 12.41
N ASN A 308 6.03 -21.86 11.78
CA ASN A 308 6.06 -22.22 10.36
C ASN A 308 5.15 -23.39 10.05
N TRP A 309 5.16 -24.43 10.90
CA TRP A 309 4.23 -25.54 10.76
C TRP A 309 2.77 -25.08 10.86
N GLY A 310 2.46 -24.20 11.81
CA GLY A 310 1.12 -23.63 11.96
C GLY A 310 0.69 -22.79 10.75
N LEU A 311 1.58 -21.95 10.22
CA LEU A 311 1.35 -21.15 9.01
C LEU A 311 1.10 -22.03 7.78
N ASP A 312 1.93 -23.06 7.57
CA ASP A 312 1.79 -23.99 6.46
C ASP A 312 0.52 -24.84 6.56
N TYR A 313 0.21 -25.33 7.76
CA TYR A 313 -1.00 -26.09 8.03
C TYR A 313 -2.25 -25.25 7.74
N TRP A 314 -2.29 -24.02 8.28
CA TRP A 314 -3.37 -23.07 8.03
C TRP A 314 -3.52 -22.77 6.54
N LEU A 315 -2.43 -22.43 5.86
CA LEU A 315 -2.43 -22.08 4.43
C LEU A 315 -3.00 -23.20 3.55
N ARG A 316 -2.62 -24.45 3.82
CA ARG A 316 -3.02 -25.62 3.02
C ARG A 316 -4.43 -26.11 3.35
N SER A 317 -4.83 -26.01 4.62
CA SER A 317 -6.02 -26.70 5.14
C SER A 317 -7.22 -25.78 5.34
N GLN A 318 -7.00 -24.48 5.57
CA GLN A 318 -8.06 -23.53 5.96
C GLN A 318 -8.35 -22.46 4.91
N VAL A 319 -7.38 -22.13 4.05
CA VAL A 319 -7.49 -21.06 3.04
C VAL A 319 -7.93 -21.61 1.69
N SER A 320 -9.01 -21.06 1.14
CA SER A 320 -9.49 -21.39 -0.21
C SER A 320 -8.53 -20.88 -1.28
N ALA A 321 -8.58 -21.49 -2.48
CA ALA A 321 -7.65 -21.19 -3.57
C ALA A 321 -7.65 -19.70 -3.97
N ASP A 322 -8.81 -19.04 -3.96
CA ASP A 322 -8.95 -17.63 -4.37
C ASP A 322 -8.24 -16.63 -3.44
N PHE A 323 -7.98 -17.03 -2.20
CA PHE A 323 -7.34 -16.18 -1.20
C PHE A 323 -5.95 -16.67 -0.79
N ARG A 324 -5.47 -17.79 -1.35
CA ARG A 324 -4.27 -18.49 -0.87
C ARG A 324 -2.99 -17.74 -1.29
N PRO A 325 -2.21 -17.22 -0.33
CA PRO A 325 -0.90 -16.65 -0.64
C PRO A 325 0.08 -17.69 -1.18
N ASP A 326 0.94 -17.25 -2.10
CA ASP A 326 2.04 -18.03 -2.65
C ASP A 326 3.35 -17.22 -2.56
N LEU A 327 4.32 -17.72 -1.80
CA LEU A 327 5.64 -17.08 -1.65
C LEU A 327 6.52 -17.26 -2.88
N ASP A 328 6.33 -18.34 -3.63
CA ASP A 328 7.13 -18.69 -4.81
C ASP A 328 6.59 -18.00 -6.06
N ASN A 329 5.27 -17.83 -6.15
CA ASN A 329 4.62 -17.15 -7.27
C ASN A 329 3.64 -16.04 -6.82
N PRO A 330 4.14 -14.93 -6.24
CA PRO A 330 3.32 -13.85 -5.69
C PRO A 330 2.51 -13.10 -6.76
N THR A 331 2.83 -13.26 -8.04
CA THR A 331 2.19 -12.57 -9.17
C THR A 331 1.13 -13.43 -9.87
N ALA A 332 0.82 -14.62 -9.35
CA ALA A 332 -0.16 -15.55 -9.92
C ALA A 332 -1.64 -15.11 -9.75
N LEU A 333 -1.89 -13.81 -9.60
CA LEU A 333 -3.21 -13.26 -9.33
C LEU A 333 -3.75 -12.58 -10.57
N SER A 334 -4.97 -12.94 -10.96
CA SER A 334 -5.71 -12.26 -12.02
C SER A 334 -6.64 -11.22 -11.40
N ASN A 335 -6.35 -9.93 -11.59
CA ASN A 335 -7.14 -8.79 -11.09
C ASN A 335 -7.56 -8.94 -9.60
N PRO A 336 -6.61 -9.06 -8.66
CA PRO A 336 -6.94 -9.34 -7.26
C PRO A 336 -7.76 -8.21 -6.63
N SER A 337 -8.72 -8.60 -5.79
CA SER A 337 -9.42 -7.65 -4.93
C SER A 337 -8.46 -7.07 -3.89
N MET A 338 -8.77 -5.88 -3.36
CA MET A 338 -7.96 -5.27 -2.31
C MET A 338 -7.92 -6.13 -1.02
N GLU A 339 -8.96 -6.91 -0.75
CA GLU A 339 -8.98 -7.86 0.38
C GLU A 339 -8.02 -9.03 0.16
N THR A 340 -7.94 -9.55 -1.07
CA THR A 340 -6.96 -10.56 -1.48
C THR A 340 -5.54 -10.04 -1.29
N LEU A 341 -5.27 -8.79 -1.70
CA LEU A 341 -3.96 -8.17 -1.50
C LEU A 341 -3.61 -8.07 -0.01
N LEU A 342 -4.53 -7.61 0.84
CA LEU A 342 -4.32 -7.55 2.28
C LEU A 342 -4.00 -8.92 2.87
N ILE A 343 -4.71 -9.97 2.46
CA ILE A 343 -4.45 -11.34 2.91
C ILE A 343 -3.01 -11.76 2.59
N HIS A 344 -2.55 -11.52 1.36
CA HIS A 344 -1.18 -11.84 0.97
C HIS A 344 -0.16 -11.01 1.74
N PHE A 345 -0.35 -9.69 1.86
CA PHE A 345 0.55 -8.83 2.62
C PHE A 345 0.61 -9.21 4.10
N PHE A 346 -0.51 -9.54 4.73
CA PHE A 346 -0.53 -9.95 6.13
C PHE A 346 0.18 -11.30 6.32
N TYR A 347 -0.02 -12.24 5.40
CA TYR A 347 0.68 -13.52 5.43
C TYR A 347 2.19 -13.35 5.25
N TYR A 348 2.63 -12.58 4.24
CA TYR A 348 4.05 -12.32 4.02
C TYR A 348 4.68 -11.58 5.21
N LEU A 349 3.95 -10.65 5.84
CA LEU A 349 4.41 -10.02 7.09
C LEU A 349 4.55 -11.03 8.22
N CYS A 350 3.63 -11.99 8.39
CA CYS A 350 3.76 -13.04 9.40
C CYS A 350 5.02 -13.89 9.19
N VAL A 351 5.29 -14.28 7.94
CA VAL A 351 6.51 -15.03 7.57
C VAL A 351 7.76 -14.19 7.84
N ASP A 352 7.77 -12.93 7.39
CA ASP A 352 8.89 -12.01 7.62
C ASP A 352 9.15 -11.82 9.12
N MET A 353 8.11 -11.55 9.92
CA MET A 353 8.24 -11.40 11.37
C MET A 353 8.77 -12.66 12.07
N ALA A 354 8.28 -13.85 11.68
CA ALA A 354 8.74 -15.10 12.28
C ALA A 354 10.25 -15.31 12.04
N HIS A 355 10.70 -15.04 10.82
CA HIS A 355 12.08 -15.27 10.41
C HIS A 355 13.04 -14.12 10.77
N TRP A 356 12.56 -12.88 10.82
CA TRP A 356 13.34 -11.71 11.25
C TRP A 356 13.79 -11.83 12.71
N ALA A 357 13.03 -12.55 13.54
CA ALA A 357 13.38 -12.80 14.93
C ALA A 357 14.78 -13.43 15.09
N VAL A 358 15.23 -14.24 14.12
CA VAL A 358 16.59 -14.80 14.08
C VAL A 358 17.65 -13.71 13.99
N ARG A 359 17.46 -12.75 13.08
CA ARG A 359 18.39 -11.64 12.86
C ARG A 359 18.45 -10.73 14.08
N ARG A 360 17.29 -10.35 14.63
CA ARG A 360 17.17 -9.53 15.84
C ARG A 360 17.87 -10.16 17.04
N HIS A 361 17.75 -11.47 17.21
CA HIS A 361 18.36 -12.20 18.33
C HIS A 361 19.90 -12.22 18.23
N GLY A 362 20.45 -11.92 17.05
CA GLY A 362 21.90 -11.85 16.84
C GLY A 362 22.54 -13.22 16.70
N LEU A 363 21.76 -14.24 16.33
CA LEU A 363 22.25 -15.58 16.01
C LEU A 363 23.36 -15.49 14.96
N ARG A 364 24.60 -15.80 15.36
CA ARG A 364 25.78 -15.64 14.53
C ARG A 364 25.98 -16.89 13.69
N ILE A 365 26.32 -16.67 12.41
CA ILE A 365 26.90 -17.71 11.56
C ILE A 365 28.39 -17.74 11.92
N ASP A 366 28.89 -18.85 12.44
CA ASP A 366 30.32 -19.02 12.68
C ASP A 366 31.08 -18.92 11.35
N GLN A 367 32.29 -18.34 11.38
CA GLN A 367 33.06 -18.17 10.14
C GLN A 367 33.30 -19.52 9.43
N PRO A 368 33.29 -19.56 8.09
CA PRO A 368 33.46 -20.79 7.29
C PRO A 368 34.75 -21.56 7.57
N ASN A 369 35.76 -20.91 8.16
CA ASN A 369 37.07 -21.49 8.46
C ASN A 369 37.18 -22.14 9.83
N SER A 370 36.11 -22.17 10.63
CA SER A 370 36.13 -22.98 11.85
C SER A 370 35.72 -24.41 11.51
N THR A 371 36.60 -25.36 11.81
CA THR A 371 36.28 -26.80 11.90
C THR A 371 35.37 -27.03 13.13
N SER A 372 34.29 -26.25 13.26
CA SER A 372 33.38 -26.32 14.41
C SER A 372 32.38 -27.46 14.19
N PRO A 373 31.99 -28.17 15.26
CA PRO A 373 30.95 -29.19 15.21
C PRO A 373 29.54 -28.65 14.84
N ASN A 374 29.38 -27.34 14.60
CA ASN A 374 28.09 -26.64 14.48
C ASN A 374 27.74 -26.16 13.05
N ARG A 375 28.34 -26.71 12.00
CA ARG A 375 28.05 -26.33 10.59
C ARG A 375 26.56 -26.42 10.23
N PHE A 376 25.86 -27.45 10.73
CA PHE A 376 24.41 -27.63 10.50
C PHE A 376 23.57 -26.50 11.11
N GLU A 377 23.93 -25.99 12.29
CA GLU A 377 23.25 -24.86 12.93
C GLU A 377 23.43 -23.57 12.10
N SER A 378 24.65 -23.32 11.60
CA SER A 378 24.95 -22.18 10.74
C SER A 378 24.17 -22.19 9.41
N GLU A 379 24.03 -23.36 8.79
CA GLU A 379 23.24 -23.54 7.56
C GLU A 379 21.74 -23.30 7.83
N ARG A 380 21.22 -23.82 8.95
CA ARG A 380 19.84 -23.56 9.39
C ARG A 380 19.57 -22.08 9.63
N ILE A 381 20.45 -21.37 10.34
CA ILE A 381 20.33 -19.93 10.58
C ILE A 381 20.31 -19.15 9.26
N THR A 382 21.19 -19.52 8.32
CA THR A 382 21.24 -18.91 6.99
C THR A 382 19.92 -19.11 6.23
N MET A 383 19.36 -20.33 6.25
CA MET A 383 18.07 -20.64 5.64
C MET A 383 16.93 -19.82 6.27
N LEU A 384 16.90 -19.70 7.60
CA LEU A 384 15.89 -18.90 8.29
C LEU A 384 15.96 -17.41 7.91
N MET A 385 17.16 -16.84 7.81
CA MET A 385 17.34 -15.46 7.35
C MET A 385 16.92 -15.27 5.89
N GLU A 386 17.14 -16.28 5.04
CA GLU A 386 16.74 -16.23 3.63
C GLU A 386 15.21 -16.26 3.45
N MET A 387 14.48 -16.91 4.35
CA MET A 387 13.01 -16.92 4.31
C MET A 387 12.40 -15.53 4.55
N SER A 388 12.97 -14.73 5.45
CA SER A 388 12.57 -13.31 5.62
C SER A 388 12.82 -12.51 4.33
N ARG A 389 13.98 -12.69 3.70
CA ARG A 389 14.25 -12.07 2.39
C ARG A 389 13.28 -12.55 1.30
N LYS A 390 12.95 -13.84 1.27
CA LYS A 390 11.97 -14.41 0.32
C LYS A 390 10.60 -13.75 0.49
N ALA A 391 10.11 -13.58 1.73
CA ALA A 391 8.87 -12.88 2.01
C ALA A 391 8.91 -11.39 1.60
N ALA A 392 10.03 -10.71 1.80
CA ALA A 392 10.23 -9.34 1.34
C ALA A 392 10.18 -9.22 -0.19
N ARG A 393 10.85 -10.12 -0.92
CA ARG A 393 10.76 -10.16 -2.40
C ARG A 393 9.34 -10.44 -2.87
N ALA A 394 8.64 -11.37 -2.22
CA ALA A 394 7.24 -11.69 -2.54
C ALA A 394 6.33 -10.48 -2.35
N THR A 395 6.51 -9.74 -1.26
CA THR A 395 5.80 -8.50 -0.95
C THR A 395 5.98 -7.45 -2.04
N LEU A 396 7.23 -7.20 -2.47
CA LEU A 396 7.52 -6.23 -3.52
C LEU A 396 6.96 -6.66 -4.88
N ARG A 397 7.19 -7.92 -5.27
CA ARG A 397 6.68 -8.46 -6.54
C ARG A 397 5.16 -8.45 -6.62
N LEU A 398 4.48 -8.73 -5.51
CA LEU A 398 3.02 -8.66 -5.44
C LEU A 398 2.53 -7.25 -5.80
N LEU A 399 3.07 -6.21 -5.15
CA LEU A 399 2.64 -4.84 -5.43
C LEU A 399 2.94 -4.43 -6.87
N LEU A 400 4.11 -4.77 -7.38
CA LEU A 400 4.53 -4.46 -8.75
C LEU A 400 3.63 -5.09 -9.82
N ALA A 401 2.94 -6.18 -9.51
CA ALA A 401 2.07 -6.89 -10.45
C ALA A 401 0.63 -6.37 -10.47
N VAL A 402 0.27 -5.42 -9.61
CA VAL A 402 -1.12 -5.00 -9.44
C VAL A 402 -1.30 -3.56 -9.93
N PRO A 403 -2.25 -3.30 -10.84
CA PRO A 403 -2.52 -1.93 -11.29
C PRO A 403 -3.14 -1.12 -10.15
N MET A 404 -2.37 -0.20 -9.57
CA MET A 404 -2.84 0.72 -8.55
C MET A 404 -3.51 1.93 -9.20
N LYS A 405 -4.81 2.09 -8.94
CA LYS A 405 -5.63 3.18 -9.49
C LYS A 405 -6.04 4.23 -8.46
N SER A 406 -5.97 3.90 -7.17
CA SER A 406 -6.40 4.76 -6.06
C SER A 406 -5.23 5.05 -5.15
N PHE A 407 -4.94 6.34 -4.94
CA PHE A 407 -3.91 6.79 -4.02
C PHE A 407 -4.19 6.30 -2.59
N MET A 408 -5.44 6.40 -2.13
CA MET A 408 -5.86 5.86 -0.82
C MET A 408 -5.59 4.36 -0.70
N SER A 409 -5.90 3.58 -1.74
CA SER A 409 -5.66 2.13 -1.73
C SER A 409 -4.18 1.81 -1.64
N LEU A 410 -3.34 2.53 -2.40
CA LEU A 410 -1.89 2.39 -2.34
C LEU A 410 -1.35 2.76 -0.96
N TRP A 411 -1.73 3.93 -0.42
CA TRP A 411 -1.27 4.39 0.90
C TRP A 411 -1.53 3.37 2.00
N ARG A 412 -2.72 2.76 1.99
CA ARG A 412 -3.15 1.74 2.96
C ARG A 412 -2.22 0.53 3.05
N ILE A 413 -1.55 0.18 1.95
CA ILE A 413 -0.65 -0.99 1.89
C ILE A 413 0.82 -0.61 1.79
N LEU A 414 1.16 0.67 1.64
CA LEU A 414 2.52 1.12 1.31
C LEU A 414 3.54 0.84 2.43
N CYS A 415 3.10 0.63 3.68
CA CYS A 415 3.99 0.22 4.77
C CYS A 415 4.62 -1.17 4.56
N TYR A 416 3.91 -2.10 3.90
CA TYR A 416 4.41 -3.46 3.64
C TYR A 416 5.60 -3.49 2.65
N PRO A 417 5.54 -2.89 1.45
CA PRO A 417 6.67 -2.83 0.54
C PRO A 417 7.82 -1.98 1.09
N ILE A 418 7.56 -0.92 1.89
CA ILE A 418 8.64 -0.16 2.54
C ILE A 418 9.36 -1.03 3.58
N SER A 419 8.61 -1.78 4.41
CA SER A 419 9.19 -2.78 5.32
C SER A 419 10.04 -3.79 4.55
N ALA A 420 9.54 -4.31 3.43
CA ALA A 420 10.28 -5.24 2.58
C ALA A 420 11.55 -4.62 1.96
N CYS A 421 11.52 -3.34 1.58
CA CYS A 421 12.71 -2.62 1.11
C CYS A 421 13.79 -2.58 2.20
N ILE A 422 13.40 -2.29 3.45
CA ILE A 422 14.32 -2.24 4.59
C ILE A 422 14.86 -3.65 4.88
N THR A 423 14.04 -4.70 4.80
CA THR A 423 14.48 -6.11 4.92
C THR A 423 15.55 -6.46 3.89
N LEU A 424 15.31 -6.14 2.60
CA LEU A 424 16.28 -6.41 1.52
C LEU A 424 17.54 -5.56 1.66
N LEU A 425 17.40 -4.26 1.95
CA LEU A 425 18.53 -3.35 2.18
C LEU A 425 19.44 -3.88 3.29
N THR A 426 18.87 -4.21 4.45
CA THR A 426 19.61 -4.80 5.57
C THR A 426 20.35 -6.06 5.14
N GLY A 427 19.69 -6.86 4.30
CA GLY A 427 20.26 -8.04 3.72
C GLY A 427 21.46 -7.78 2.82
N VAL A 428 21.35 -6.83 1.89
CA VAL A 428 22.44 -6.45 0.97
C VAL A 428 23.61 -5.85 1.75
N LEU A 429 23.34 -4.96 2.70
CA LEU A 429 24.38 -4.34 3.52
C LEU A 429 25.15 -5.35 4.39
N ALA A 430 24.47 -6.38 4.89
CA ALA A 430 25.11 -7.43 5.69
C ALA A 430 25.99 -8.37 4.85
N ASN A 431 25.64 -8.63 3.59
CA ASN A 431 26.44 -9.46 2.69
C ASN A 431 26.34 -8.97 1.23
N PRO A 432 27.11 -7.92 0.86
CA PRO A 432 27.03 -7.31 -0.46
C PRO A 432 27.51 -8.22 -1.60
N LEU A 433 28.30 -9.25 -1.29
CA LEU A 433 28.83 -10.22 -2.25
C LEU A 433 27.96 -11.49 -2.35
N SER A 434 26.79 -11.51 -1.70
CA SER A 434 25.88 -12.65 -1.80
C SER A 434 25.35 -12.81 -3.22
N VAL A 435 25.07 -14.06 -3.61
CA VAL A 435 24.54 -14.41 -4.94
C VAL A 435 23.24 -13.67 -5.26
N SER A 436 22.44 -13.36 -4.22
CA SER A 436 21.17 -12.64 -4.35
C SER A 436 21.30 -11.11 -4.29
N ALA A 437 22.44 -10.54 -3.88
CA ALA A 437 22.57 -9.10 -3.63
C ALA A 437 22.18 -8.25 -4.85
N LYS A 438 22.73 -8.57 -6.04
CA LYS A 438 22.39 -7.85 -7.28
C LYS A 438 20.92 -7.98 -7.65
N SER A 439 20.33 -9.16 -7.45
CA SER A 439 18.89 -9.35 -7.67
C SER A 439 18.06 -8.54 -6.69
N ASP A 440 18.48 -8.42 -5.44
CA ASP A 440 17.76 -7.67 -4.40
C ASP A 440 17.81 -6.16 -4.73
N VAL A 441 18.98 -5.64 -5.12
CA VAL A 441 19.12 -4.26 -5.59
C VAL A 441 18.24 -3.99 -6.81
N SER A 442 18.20 -4.92 -7.78
CA SER A 442 17.33 -4.79 -8.94
C SER A 442 15.84 -4.71 -8.57
N ILE A 443 15.38 -5.46 -7.56
CA ILE A 443 13.99 -5.39 -7.09
C ILE A 443 13.70 -4.05 -6.41
N LEU A 444 14.65 -3.52 -5.63
CA LEU A 444 14.54 -2.17 -5.05
C LEU A 444 14.40 -1.11 -6.15
N GLY A 445 15.19 -1.23 -7.23
CA GLY A 445 15.09 -0.35 -8.40
C GLY A 445 13.76 -0.45 -9.13
N SER A 446 13.20 -1.65 -9.29
CA SER A 446 11.85 -1.83 -9.85
C SER A 446 10.77 -1.16 -8.98
N PHE A 447 10.90 -1.24 -7.65
CA PHE A 447 9.97 -0.55 -6.75
C PHE A 447 10.11 0.98 -6.81
N ARG A 448 11.33 1.52 -6.90
CA ARG A 448 11.55 2.95 -7.16
C ARG A 448 10.86 3.37 -8.46
N GLN A 449 11.07 2.63 -9.56
CA GLN A 449 10.46 2.95 -10.87
C GLN A 449 8.94 2.88 -10.82
N PHE A 450 8.37 1.93 -10.08
CA PHE A 450 6.93 1.88 -9.83
C PHE A 450 6.43 3.15 -9.12
N LEU A 451 7.09 3.57 -8.04
CA LEU A 451 6.73 4.82 -7.35
C LEU A 451 6.89 6.05 -8.26
N GLU A 452 7.92 6.06 -9.11
CA GLU A 452 8.14 7.12 -10.10
C GLU A 452 7.01 7.20 -11.12
N SER A 453 6.52 6.07 -11.64
CA SER A 453 5.33 6.00 -12.49
C SER A 453 4.08 6.52 -11.75
N MET A 454 3.85 6.09 -10.49
CA MET A 454 2.71 6.60 -9.70
C MET A 454 2.75 8.13 -9.50
N VAL A 455 3.93 8.71 -9.35
CA VAL A 455 4.10 10.17 -9.23
C VAL A 455 3.90 10.86 -10.58
N LEU A 456 4.59 10.41 -11.63
CA LEU A 456 4.65 11.11 -12.92
C LEU A 456 3.40 10.90 -13.77
N GLU A 457 2.86 9.70 -13.77
CA GLU A 457 1.74 9.27 -14.63
C GLU A 457 0.40 9.46 -13.90
N ASN A 458 0.30 9.03 -12.64
CA ASN A 458 -0.93 9.12 -11.85
C ASN A 458 -1.04 10.41 -11.00
N GLY A 459 0.05 11.17 -10.85
CA GLY A 459 0.03 12.41 -10.08
C GLY A 459 -0.13 12.21 -8.58
N PHE A 460 0.22 11.03 -8.05
CA PHE A 460 0.15 10.76 -6.61
C PHE A 460 1.21 11.56 -5.85
N ASP A 461 0.83 12.17 -4.73
CA ASP A 461 1.77 12.83 -3.82
C ASP A 461 2.59 11.78 -3.08
N LEU A 462 3.65 11.26 -3.72
CA LEU A 462 4.56 10.26 -3.16
C LEU A 462 6.02 10.67 -3.30
N GLN A 463 6.30 11.95 -3.58
CA GLN A 463 7.64 12.44 -3.88
C GLN A 463 8.65 12.14 -2.76
N ARG A 464 8.22 12.30 -1.49
CA ARG A 464 9.04 12.02 -0.31
C ARG A 464 9.36 10.53 -0.18
N THR A 465 8.35 9.67 -0.37
CA THR A 465 8.52 8.21 -0.36
C THR A 465 9.45 7.76 -1.48
N LEU A 466 9.24 8.26 -2.70
CA LEU A 466 10.08 7.98 -3.86
C LEU A 466 11.54 8.36 -3.60
N GLN A 467 11.79 9.56 -3.05
CA GLN A 467 13.13 10.01 -2.70
C GLN A 467 13.79 9.07 -1.67
N GLY A 468 13.06 8.67 -0.63
CA GLY A 468 13.56 7.72 0.36
C GLY A 468 13.92 6.36 -0.24
N CYS A 469 13.03 5.79 -1.06
CA CYS A 469 13.28 4.52 -1.74
C CYS A 469 14.47 4.59 -2.72
N MET A 470 14.63 5.71 -3.43
CA MET A 470 15.78 5.95 -4.30
C MET A 470 17.10 5.98 -3.53
N GLN A 471 17.13 6.61 -2.35
CA GLN A 471 18.33 6.61 -1.51
C GLN A 471 18.65 5.22 -0.93
N MET A 472 17.63 4.43 -0.55
CA MET A 472 17.82 3.04 -0.14
C MET A 472 18.39 2.17 -1.27
N GLU A 473 17.89 2.31 -2.49
CA GLU A 473 18.43 1.63 -3.68
C GLU A 473 19.89 2.01 -3.91
N HIS A 474 20.21 3.31 -3.91
CA HIS A 474 21.57 3.81 -4.12
C HIS A 474 22.55 3.31 -3.05
N LEU A 475 22.12 3.30 -1.77
CA LEU A 475 22.92 2.76 -0.68
C LEU A 475 23.23 1.26 -0.89
N ALA A 476 22.25 0.48 -1.33
CA ALA A 476 22.42 -0.93 -1.60
C ALA A 476 23.33 -1.19 -2.81
N GLN A 477 23.13 -0.45 -3.91
CA GLN A 477 23.95 -0.54 -5.12
C GLN A 477 25.42 -0.21 -4.83
N ASN A 478 25.67 0.89 -4.13
CA ASN A 478 27.03 1.30 -3.77
C ASN A 478 27.74 0.28 -2.88
N ALA A 479 27.02 -0.36 -1.95
CA ALA A 479 27.59 -1.40 -1.10
C ALA A 479 28.09 -2.61 -1.92
N VAL A 480 27.33 -3.01 -2.95
CA VAL A 480 27.71 -4.08 -3.88
C VAL A 480 28.93 -3.66 -4.69
N ASP A 481 28.86 -2.51 -5.38
CA ASP A 481 29.94 -2.04 -6.27
C ASP A 481 31.27 -1.87 -5.52
N THR A 482 31.21 -1.34 -4.29
CA THR A 482 32.39 -1.17 -3.44
C THR A 482 32.99 -2.50 -3.02
N ALA A 483 32.16 -3.46 -2.60
CA ALA A 483 32.64 -4.78 -2.18
C ALA A 483 33.27 -5.56 -3.35
N GLU A 484 32.71 -5.43 -4.56
CA GLU A 484 33.28 -6.02 -5.77
C GLU A 484 34.64 -5.39 -6.13
N ALA A 485 34.75 -4.06 -6.07
CA ALA A 485 36.02 -3.36 -6.29
C ALA A 485 37.11 -3.77 -5.29
N MET A 486 36.77 -3.89 -4.00
CA MET A 486 37.70 -4.35 -2.96
C MET A 486 38.17 -5.81 -3.20
N SER A 487 37.26 -6.68 -3.63
CA SER A 487 37.56 -8.09 -3.95
C SER A 487 38.48 -8.22 -5.17
N ALA A 488 38.28 -7.39 -6.20
CA ALA A 488 39.11 -7.36 -7.42
C ALA A 488 40.53 -6.82 -7.15
N THR A 489 40.68 -5.86 -6.23
CA THR A 489 41.99 -5.31 -5.86
C THR A 489 42.82 -6.31 -5.04
N THR A 490 42.16 -7.18 -4.26
CA THR A 490 42.84 -8.19 -3.42
C THR A 490 43.35 -9.39 -4.24
N THR A 491 42.72 -9.68 -5.39
CA THR A 491 43.13 -10.76 -6.30
C THR A 491 44.26 -10.38 -7.27
N THR A 492 44.58 -9.09 -7.40
CA THR A 492 45.61 -8.58 -8.33
C THR A 492 46.95 -8.27 -7.65
N THR A 493 47.04 -8.26 -6.32
CA THR A 493 48.26 -7.94 -5.56
C THR A 493 49.27 -9.07 -5.36
N ASP A 494 49.19 -10.17 -6.12
CA ASP A 494 50.26 -11.20 -6.17
C ASP A 494 51.36 -10.88 -7.19
N GLY A 495 51.37 -9.68 -7.78
CA GLY A 495 52.46 -9.25 -8.64
C GLY A 495 52.37 -7.79 -9.09
N LYS A 496 53.22 -6.96 -8.46
CA LYS A 496 53.56 -5.55 -8.75
C LYS A 496 52.65 -4.50 -8.13
N GLU A 497 53.26 -3.79 -7.16
CA GLU A 497 52.89 -2.44 -6.75
C GLU A 497 52.80 -1.54 -7.99
N GLU A 498 51.60 -1.07 -8.33
CA GLU A 498 51.47 0.11 -9.17
C GLU A 498 50.34 1.02 -8.67
N ASN A 499 50.74 2.27 -8.52
CA ASN A 499 50.08 3.37 -7.86
C ASN A 499 49.05 4.00 -8.81
N THR A 500 47.77 3.67 -8.67
CA THR A 500 46.67 4.46 -9.27
C THR A 500 45.50 4.56 -8.29
N ARG A 501 45.57 5.60 -7.44
CA ARG A 501 44.46 6.10 -6.64
C ARG A 501 43.40 6.74 -7.54
N THR A 502 42.32 6.01 -7.82
CA THR A 502 41.00 6.60 -8.15
C THR A 502 39.89 5.61 -7.78
N VAL A 503 39.65 5.41 -6.47
CA VAL A 503 38.36 4.91 -5.98
C VAL A 503 37.67 6.12 -5.34
N SER A 504 36.80 6.75 -6.12
CA SER A 504 36.06 7.96 -5.75
C SER A 504 34.80 7.59 -4.97
N TRP A 505 34.97 7.00 -3.78
CA TRP A 505 34.07 7.07 -2.64
C TRP A 505 34.92 6.94 -1.37
N ASP A 506 34.74 7.87 -0.43
CA ASP A 506 35.43 7.83 0.85
C ASP A 506 35.05 6.56 1.59
N GLU A 507 36.04 5.83 2.11
CA GLU A 507 35.89 4.70 3.05
C GLU A 507 34.87 5.01 4.19
N VAL A 508 34.66 6.29 4.46
CA VAL A 508 33.63 6.88 5.32
C VAL A 508 32.20 6.49 4.92
N GLY A 509 31.83 6.56 3.63
CA GLY A 509 30.48 6.26 3.15
C GLY A 509 30.13 4.78 3.25
N TYR A 510 31.09 3.90 2.94
CA TYR A 510 30.92 2.45 3.12
C TYR A 510 30.80 2.07 4.61
N ARG A 511 31.62 2.67 5.49
CA ARG A 511 31.50 2.50 6.94
C ARG A 511 30.17 3.03 7.48
N GLN A 512 29.65 4.12 6.92
CA GLN A 512 28.32 4.62 7.27
C GLN A 512 27.25 3.62 6.86
N ALA A 513 27.28 3.09 5.63
CA ALA A 513 26.36 2.04 5.18
C ALA A 513 26.40 0.79 6.07
N GLN A 514 27.58 0.34 6.50
CA GLN A 514 27.72 -0.78 7.43
C GLN A 514 27.08 -0.50 8.80
N LYS A 515 27.35 0.66 9.40
CA LYS A 515 26.71 1.05 10.68
C LYS A 515 25.18 1.02 10.60
N VAL A 516 24.65 1.37 9.44
CA VAL A 516 23.22 1.41 9.17
C VAL A 516 22.68 0.00 9.00
N GLY A 517 23.40 -0.85 8.26
CA GLY A 517 23.11 -2.27 8.17
C GLY A 517 23.06 -2.94 9.55
N ASP A 518 24.03 -2.65 10.42
CA ASP A 518 24.08 -3.18 11.79
C ASP A 518 22.90 -2.68 12.64
N LEU A 519 22.60 -1.38 12.57
CA LEU A 519 21.48 -0.80 13.29
C LEU A 519 20.14 -1.37 12.83
N LEU A 520 19.92 -1.45 11.52
CA LEU A 520 18.71 -2.04 10.95
C LEU A 520 18.63 -3.53 11.27
N ALA A 521 19.74 -4.28 11.25
CA ALA A 521 19.75 -5.68 11.66
C ALA A 521 19.37 -5.89 13.13
N SER A 522 19.68 -4.92 14.00
CA SER A 522 19.30 -4.94 15.42
C SER A 522 17.88 -4.45 15.71
N CYS A 523 17.17 -3.89 14.72
CA CYS A 523 15.81 -3.41 14.93
C CYS A 523 14.86 -4.56 15.28
N THR A 524 13.81 -4.25 16.04
CA THR A 524 12.82 -5.24 16.43
C THR A 524 12.15 -5.85 15.20
N HIS A 525 11.72 -5.03 14.25
CA HIS A 525 11.24 -5.46 12.94
C HIS A 525 11.22 -4.29 11.93
N PRO A 526 11.52 -4.52 10.64
CA PRO A 526 11.51 -3.47 9.61
C PRO A 526 10.18 -2.73 9.46
N ILE A 527 9.06 -3.38 9.81
CA ILE A 527 7.72 -2.75 9.77
C ILE A 527 7.62 -1.56 10.74
N TYR A 528 8.31 -1.61 11.88
CA TYR A 528 8.31 -0.52 12.86
C TYR A 528 9.10 0.69 12.35
N VAL A 529 10.17 0.44 11.61
CA VAL A 529 10.94 1.50 10.93
C VAL A 529 10.10 2.09 9.79
N ALA A 530 9.47 1.26 8.97
CA ALA A 530 8.57 1.70 7.90
C ALA A 530 7.44 2.59 8.44
N GLN A 531 6.78 2.17 9.52
CA GLN A 531 5.72 2.95 10.15
C GLN A 531 6.21 4.24 10.81
N GLY A 532 7.43 4.25 11.35
CA GLY A 532 8.06 5.48 11.86
C GLY A 532 8.35 6.50 10.76
N LEU A 533 8.59 6.05 9.53
CA LEU A 533 8.73 6.94 8.36
C LEU A 533 7.37 7.42 7.83
N MET A 534 6.31 6.65 8.03
CA MET A 534 5.00 6.85 7.38
C MET A 534 3.90 7.41 8.29
N THR A 535 4.13 7.58 9.59
CA THR A 535 3.07 7.98 10.52
C THR A 535 3.58 8.87 11.62
N ASN A 536 2.67 9.60 12.27
CA ASN A 536 3.00 10.44 13.41
C ASN A 536 3.33 9.67 14.70
N MET A 537 3.11 8.35 14.75
CA MET A 537 3.23 7.57 15.97
C MET A 537 4.66 7.05 16.15
N LYS A 538 5.24 7.34 17.32
CA LYS A 538 6.57 6.81 17.67
C LYS A 538 6.51 5.29 17.79
N THR A 539 7.38 4.61 17.06
CA THR A 539 7.45 3.14 17.05
C THR A 539 8.55 2.63 17.98
N ARG A 540 8.54 1.32 18.23
CA ARG A 540 9.55 0.65 19.06
C ARG A 540 10.99 0.86 18.56
N ASP A 541 11.17 1.01 17.25
CA ASP A 541 12.48 1.18 16.59
C ASP A 541 12.72 2.63 16.14
N SER A 542 12.26 3.61 16.93
CA SER A 542 12.46 5.04 16.64
C SER A 542 13.91 5.44 16.42
N VAL A 543 14.89 4.86 17.13
CA VAL A 543 16.32 5.15 16.93
C VAL A 543 16.80 4.70 15.55
N ALA A 544 16.38 3.51 15.10
CA ALA A 544 16.69 3.01 13.76
C ALA A 544 16.01 3.87 12.67
N THR A 545 14.81 4.36 12.97
CA THR A 545 14.07 5.29 12.09
C THR A 545 14.78 6.63 11.95
N GLU A 546 15.25 7.21 13.06
CA GLU A 546 15.99 8.47 13.08
C GLU A 546 17.31 8.35 12.30
N ALA A 547 18.09 7.31 12.57
CA ALA A 547 19.34 7.05 11.85
C ALA A 547 19.11 6.84 10.36
N LEU A 548 18.09 6.04 9.97
CA LEU A 548 17.73 5.86 8.56
C LEU A 548 17.39 7.21 7.93
N SER A 549 16.58 8.02 8.60
CA SER A 549 16.17 9.36 8.13
C SER A 549 17.35 10.30 7.91
N GLU A 550 18.35 10.28 8.79
CA GLU A 550 19.58 11.08 8.66
C GLU A 550 20.34 10.74 7.36
N ILE A 551 20.47 9.46 7.01
CA ILE A 551 21.19 9.02 5.80
C ILE A 551 20.41 9.38 4.54
N LEU A 552 19.08 9.21 4.57
CA LEU A 552 18.22 9.58 3.46
C LEU A 552 18.32 11.09 3.16
N SER A 553 18.89 11.90 4.07
CA SER A 553 19.19 13.33 3.89
C SER A 553 17.97 14.17 3.53
N ILE A 554 16.76 13.67 3.80
CA ILE A 554 15.50 14.38 3.62
C ILE A 554 15.33 15.28 4.87
N HIS A 555 16.02 16.41 4.88
CA HIS A 555 15.94 17.36 5.99
C HIS A 555 14.60 18.12 5.95
N GLU A 556 13.89 18.12 7.08
CA GLU A 556 12.65 18.87 7.28
C GLU A 556 12.90 20.39 7.07
N ARG A 557 12.18 21.02 6.14
CA ARG A 557 12.04 22.48 6.15
C ARG A 557 10.96 22.86 7.16
N GLY A 558 11.38 23.17 8.39
CA GLY A 558 10.56 23.86 9.39
C GLY A 558 9.68 22.94 10.25
N SER A 559 9.84 23.08 11.57
CA SER A 559 8.96 22.60 12.66
C SER A 559 7.94 21.49 12.34
N ARG A 560 8.39 20.23 12.39
CA ARG A 560 7.69 18.92 12.57
C ARG A 560 6.22 18.78 12.11
N PRO A 561 5.97 17.69 11.38
CA PRO A 561 5.54 16.46 12.03
C PRO A 561 6.41 15.24 11.68
N SER A 562 6.49 14.32 12.63
CA SER A 562 7.41 13.19 12.83
C SER A 562 7.43 12.06 11.78
N SER A 563 7.17 12.33 10.50
CA SER A 563 6.94 11.28 9.50
C SER A 563 7.44 11.67 8.09
N LEU A 564 8.64 11.18 7.75
CA LEU A 564 9.43 11.58 6.58
C LEU A 564 8.74 11.36 5.23
N PHE A 565 7.96 10.29 5.10
CA PHE A 565 7.37 9.85 3.84
C PHE A 565 5.94 10.34 3.64
N VAL A 566 5.40 11.08 4.61
CA VAL A 566 3.98 11.41 4.61
C VAL A 566 3.66 12.55 3.64
N PRO A 567 2.72 12.33 2.70
CA PRO A 567 2.13 13.33 1.81
C PRO A 567 1.37 14.40 2.59
N GLU A 568 1.41 15.65 2.13
CA GLU A 568 0.78 16.76 2.85
C GLU A 568 -0.75 16.60 2.94
N CYS A 569 -1.37 16.05 1.90
CA CYS A 569 -2.82 15.80 1.89
C CYS A 569 -3.30 14.85 3.01
N LEU A 570 -2.39 14.03 3.57
CA LEU A 570 -2.68 13.09 4.64
C LEU A 570 -2.40 13.65 6.03
N TRP A 571 -1.91 14.89 6.13
CA TRP A 571 -1.60 15.53 7.40
C TRP A 571 -2.90 16.00 8.06
N PRO A 572 -3.22 15.54 9.27
CA PRO A 572 -4.45 15.94 9.94
C PRO A 572 -4.52 17.47 10.18
N LYS A 573 -3.38 18.08 10.51
CA LYS A 573 -3.29 19.54 10.76
C LYS A 573 -3.72 20.38 9.56
N ILE A 574 -3.39 19.95 8.34
CA ILE A 574 -3.76 20.65 7.10
C ILE A 574 -5.28 20.58 6.89
N ASN A 575 -5.92 19.51 7.37
CA ASN A 575 -7.34 19.25 7.25
C ASN A 575 -8.16 19.71 8.48
N GLY A 576 -7.63 20.66 9.26
CA GLY A 576 -8.32 21.22 10.43
C GLY A 576 -8.43 20.29 11.64
N PHE A 577 -7.69 19.18 11.64
CA PHE A 577 -7.59 18.25 12.78
C PHE A 577 -6.26 18.48 13.50
N SER A 578 -6.29 19.33 14.54
CA SER A 578 -5.14 19.58 15.41
C SER A 578 -5.59 19.63 16.86
N PHE A 579 -4.98 18.81 17.71
CA PHE A 579 -5.12 18.84 19.16
C PHE A 579 -3.75 18.96 19.81
#